data_AF-A0A9E3BIB6-F1
#
_entry.id   AF-A0A9E3BIB6-F1
#
_cell.length_a   1.000
_cell.length_b   1.000
_cell.length_c   1.000
_cell.angle_alpha   90.00
_cell.angle_beta   90.00
_cell.angle_gamma   90.00
#
_symmetry.space_group_name_H-M   'P 1'
#
loop_
_entity.id
_entity.type
_entity.pdbx_description
1 polymer ?
#
loop_
_entity_poly.entity_id
_entity_poly.type
_entity_poly.pdbx_seq_one_letter_code
_entity_poly.pdbx_strand_id
1 'polypeptide(L)'
;ATFNWMSHGTQDVYPTFLSATNDGGAQLPDATAKWIAVAYNGGAVVGGLLFGSLSQRFGRRYTIVFCALLGLPIVPLFAYSHTAAMLCLGSCLMQFVVQGAWGVIPAHLTEMSPDAIRGFYPGVTYQLGNLLAAFNLPIQERLAAAHGYPFALTATIVPVLIAVAVVTAIGKEAKGIRFGTHQSSYVASKVE
;
A
#
# COMPACT_ATOMS: atom_id res chain seq x y z
N ALA A 1 0.99 4.34 9.54
CA ALA A 1 1.75 5.32 8.73
C ALA A 1 2.35 4.68 7.48
N THR A 2 3.26 3.71 7.60
CA THR A 2 3.90 3.02 6.47
C THR A 2 2.93 2.46 5.43
N PHE A 3 1.80 1.90 5.86
CA PHE A 3 0.77 1.39 4.96
C PHE A 3 0.02 2.45 4.15
N ASN A 4 -0.31 3.58 4.78
CA ASN A 4 -0.93 4.72 4.08
C ASN A 4 0.06 5.28 3.06
N TRP A 5 1.33 5.41 3.46
CA TRP A 5 2.40 5.83 2.55
C TRP A 5 2.57 4.89 1.35
N MET A 6 2.43 3.57 1.54
CA MET A 6 2.52 2.60 0.46
C MET A 6 1.44 2.81 -0.60
N SER A 7 0.20 3.08 -0.20
CA SER A 7 -0.91 3.31 -1.14
C SER A 7 -0.82 4.67 -1.81
N HIS A 8 -0.60 5.74 -1.03
CA HIS A 8 -0.43 7.08 -1.56
C HIS A 8 0.80 7.18 -2.48
N GLY A 9 1.87 6.45 -2.11
CA GLY A 9 3.11 6.26 -2.87
C GLY A 9 2.90 5.81 -4.30
N THR A 10 1.97 4.89 -4.52
CA THR A 10 1.74 4.30 -5.85
C THR A 10 0.60 4.95 -6.62
N GLN A 11 -0.22 5.80 -5.99
CA GLN A 11 -1.47 6.28 -6.59
C GLN A 11 -1.48 7.78 -6.85
N ASP A 12 -0.92 8.61 -5.95
CA ASP A 12 -1.17 10.05 -5.96
C ASP A 12 -0.59 10.73 -7.20
N VAL A 13 0.69 10.46 -7.50
CA VAL A 13 1.40 11.04 -8.66
C VAL A 13 1.19 10.22 -9.94
N TYR A 14 0.76 8.97 -9.84
CA TYR A 14 0.83 8.04 -10.98
C TYR A 14 0.00 8.48 -12.20
N PRO A 15 -1.26 8.95 -12.06
CA PRO A 15 -2.00 9.51 -13.20
C PRO A 15 -1.29 10.71 -13.84
N THR A 16 -0.67 11.58 -13.04
CA THR A 16 0.13 12.71 -13.52
C THR A 16 1.36 12.21 -14.30
N PHE A 17 2.09 11.24 -13.77
CA PHE A 17 3.21 10.60 -14.46
C PHE A 17 2.81 10.04 -15.84
N LEU A 18 1.63 9.43 -15.96
CA LEU A 18 1.19 8.82 -17.22
C LEU A 18 0.98 9.86 -18.33
N SER A 19 0.44 11.04 -18.02
CA SER A 19 0.16 12.10 -19.02
C SER A 19 1.21 13.21 -19.08
N ALA A 20 2.09 13.32 -18.09
CA ALA A 20 3.10 14.37 -18.04
C ALA A 20 4.05 14.33 -19.25
N THR A 21 4.31 15.50 -19.80
CA THR A 21 5.27 15.71 -20.90
C THR A 21 6.63 16.19 -20.43
N ASN A 22 6.73 16.65 -19.18
CA ASN A 22 7.96 17.09 -18.53
C ASN A 22 8.43 16.03 -17.53
N ASP A 23 9.62 16.23 -16.97
CA ASP A 23 10.15 15.47 -15.83
C ASP A 23 10.17 13.94 -16.03
N GLY A 24 10.36 13.48 -17.28
CA GLY A 24 10.40 12.05 -17.60
C GLY A 24 9.05 11.35 -17.50
N GLY A 25 7.94 12.08 -17.63
CA GLY A 25 6.60 11.52 -17.76
C GLY A 25 6.43 10.62 -18.98
N ALA A 26 5.46 9.71 -18.92
CA ALA A 26 5.23 8.70 -19.95
C ALA A 26 4.59 9.25 -21.24
N GLN A 27 4.20 10.53 -21.26
CA GLN A 27 3.70 11.23 -22.46
C GLN A 27 2.52 10.51 -23.14
N LEU A 28 1.69 9.81 -22.37
CA LEU A 28 0.52 9.12 -22.92
C LEU A 28 -0.62 10.11 -23.16
N PRO A 29 -1.46 9.88 -24.18
CA PRO A 29 -2.71 10.62 -24.34
C PRO A 29 -3.57 10.51 -23.08
N ASP A 30 -4.21 11.61 -22.67
CA ASP A 30 -5.07 11.67 -21.48
C ASP A 30 -6.12 10.56 -21.42
N ALA A 31 -6.71 10.21 -22.57
CA ALA A 31 -7.67 9.11 -22.66
C ALA A 31 -7.05 7.76 -22.28
N THR A 32 -5.84 7.48 -22.76
CA THR A 32 -5.10 6.26 -22.45
C THR A 32 -4.70 6.22 -20.98
N ALA A 33 -4.18 7.33 -20.43
CA ALA A 33 -3.83 7.43 -19.01
C ALA A 33 -5.05 7.16 -18.10
N LYS A 34 -6.22 7.71 -18.43
CA LYS A 34 -7.48 7.46 -17.71
C LYS A 34 -7.92 6.00 -17.80
N TRP A 35 -7.81 5.36 -18.96
CA TRP A 35 -8.16 3.94 -19.11
C TRP A 35 -7.21 3.03 -18.33
N ILE A 36 -5.91 3.36 -18.29
CA ILE A 36 -4.95 2.69 -17.40
C ILE A 36 -5.38 2.86 -15.94
N ALA A 37 -5.84 4.05 -15.57
CA ALA A 37 -6.32 4.30 -14.22
C ALA A 37 -7.53 3.44 -13.83
N VAL A 38 -8.49 3.29 -14.74
CA VAL A 38 -9.63 2.39 -14.55
C VAL A 38 -9.15 0.93 -14.43
N ALA A 39 -8.24 0.50 -15.29
CA ALA A 39 -7.73 -0.87 -15.30
C ALA A 39 -7.03 -1.23 -13.98
N TYR A 40 -6.13 -0.38 -13.48
CA TYR A 40 -5.42 -0.68 -12.24
C TYR A 40 -6.35 -0.67 -11.01
N ASN A 41 -7.42 0.14 -11.02
CA ASN A 41 -8.44 0.12 -9.97
C ASN A 41 -9.23 -1.20 -9.98
N GLY A 42 -9.46 -1.78 -11.16
CA GLY A 42 -9.95 -3.16 -11.28
C GLY A 42 -9.00 -4.16 -10.62
N GLY A 43 -7.70 -4.05 -10.93
CA GLY A 43 -6.65 -4.86 -10.29
C GLY A 43 -6.61 -4.73 -8.77
N ALA A 44 -6.79 -3.51 -8.26
CA ALA A 44 -6.87 -3.20 -6.84
C ALA A 44 -8.02 -3.95 -6.13
N VAL A 45 -9.23 -3.92 -6.69
CA VAL A 45 -10.41 -4.59 -6.12
C VAL A 45 -10.19 -6.10 -6.08
N VAL A 46 -9.70 -6.69 -7.18
CA VAL A 46 -9.42 -8.13 -7.25
C VAL A 46 -8.34 -8.52 -6.26
N GLY A 47 -7.25 -7.74 -6.16
CA GLY A 47 -6.16 -7.96 -5.22
C GLY A 47 -6.63 -7.93 -3.76
N GLY A 48 -7.41 -6.91 -3.38
CA GLY A 48 -7.97 -6.77 -2.04
C GLY A 48 -8.86 -7.95 -1.64
N LEU A 49 -9.73 -8.42 -2.54
CA LEU A 49 -10.60 -9.57 -2.30
C LEU A 49 -9.81 -10.88 -2.17
N LEU A 50 -8.84 -11.12 -3.07
CA LEU A 50 -8.04 -12.34 -3.07
C LEU A 50 -7.14 -12.43 -1.85
N PHE A 51 -6.32 -11.42 -1.58
CA PHE A 51 -5.41 -11.43 -0.44
C PHE A 51 -6.14 -11.26 0.90
N GLY A 52 -7.24 -10.51 0.93
CA GLY A 52 -8.14 -10.46 2.08
C GLY A 52 -8.64 -11.86 2.46
N SER A 53 -9.13 -12.62 1.47
CA SER A 53 -9.58 -14.01 1.68
C SER A 53 -8.41 -14.95 2.04
N LEU A 54 -7.28 -14.80 1.35
CA LEU A 54 -6.09 -15.64 1.56
C LEU A 54 -5.52 -15.47 2.98
N SER A 55 -5.55 -14.26 3.52
CA SER A 55 -5.06 -13.95 4.86
C SER A 55 -5.82 -14.69 5.97
N GLN A 56 -7.10 -15.04 5.73
CA GLN A 56 -7.87 -15.88 6.66
C GLN A 56 -7.24 -17.27 6.82
N ARG A 57 -6.65 -17.82 5.75
CA ARG A 57 -5.99 -19.13 5.77
C ARG A 57 -4.55 -19.01 6.23
N PHE A 58 -3.75 -18.15 5.61
CA PHE A 58 -2.29 -18.15 5.78
C PHE A 58 -1.77 -17.29 6.93
N GLY A 59 -2.53 -16.29 7.39
CA GLY A 59 -2.06 -15.34 8.39
C GLY A 59 -2.19 -13.91 7.90
N ARG A 60 -2.50 -12.97 8.78
CA ARG A 60 -2.55 -11.54 8.40
C ARG A 60 -1.15 -11.04 8.08
N ARG A 61 -0.22 -11.33 8.97
CA ARG A 61 1.18 -10.89 8.89
C ARG A 61 1.86 -11.44 7.63
N TYR A 62 1.76 -12.74 7.41
CA TYR A 62 2.42 -13.38 6.26
C TYR A 62 1.88 -12.88 4.93
N THR A 63 0.56 -12.67 4.82
CA THR A 63 -0.02 -12.13 3.58
C THR A 63 0.46 -10.70 3.29
N ILE A 64 0.51 -9.83 4.30
CA ILE A 64 1.00 -8.45 4.10
C ILE A 64 2.48 -8.45 3.68
N VAL A 65 3.33 -9.24 4.33
CA VAL A 65 4.76 -9.34 3.98
C VAL A 65 4.93 -9.89 2.56
N PHE A 66 4.17 -10.92 2.20
CA PHE A 66 4.19 -11.49 0.85
C PHE A 66 3.82 -10.45 -0.22
N CYS A 67 2.74 -9.70 -0.03
CA CYS A 67 2.34 -8.63 -0.94
C CYS A 67 3.41 -7.54 -1.07
N ALA A 68 4.03 -7.13 0.04
CA ALA A 68 5.07 -6.12 0.03
C ALA A 68 6.33 -6.57 -0.72
N LEU A 69 6.75 -7.83 -0.53
CA LEU A 69 7.90 -8.42 -1.22
C LEU A 69 7.62 -8.65 -2.71
N LEU A 70 6.39 -9.03 -3.08
CA LEU A 70 5.98 -9.14 -4.48
C LEU A 70 5.96 -7.79 -5.19
N GLY A 71 5.72 -6.68 -4.47
CA GLY A 71 5.76 -5.34 -5.04
C GLY A 71 7.14 -4.93 -5.54
N LEU A 72 8.22 -5.36 -4.87
CA LEU A 72 9.60 -4.96 -5.19
C LEU A 72 10.01 -5.26 -6.64
N PRO A 73 9.86 -6.49 -7.19
CA PRO A 73 10.18 -6.78 -8.59
C PRO A 73 9.21 -6.11 -9.59
N ILE A 74 8.05 -5.63 -9.15
CA ILE A 74 7.07 -4.95 -10.02
C ILE A 74 7.46 -3.47 -10.20
N VAL A 75 8.18 -2.85 -9.25
CA VAL A 75 8.55 -1.42 -9.30
C VAL A 75 9.23 -1.01 -10.62
N PRO A 76 10.23 -1.75 -11.16
CA PRO A 76 10.85 -1.37 -12.42
C PRO A 76 9.86 -1.35 -13.59
N LEU A 77 8.95 -2.34 -13.65
CA LEU A 77 7.90 -2.41 -14.67
C LEU A 77 6.89 -1.26 -14.52
N PHE A 78 6.60 -0.87 -13.29
CA PHE A 78 5.68 0.22 -12.95
C PHE A 78 6.24 1.61 -13.26
N ALA A 79 7.52 1.86 -12.94
CA ALA A 79 8.10 3.20 -13.00
C ALA A 79 8.91 3.50 -14.27
N TYR A 80 9.56 2.50 -14.88
CA TYR A 80 10.50 2.69 -15.99
C TYR A 80 10.00 2.18 -17.35
N SER A 81 8.75 1.69 -17.43
CA SER A 81 8.19 1.26 -18.72
C SER A 81 7.88 2.45 -19.64
N HIS A 82 8.07 2.25 -20.95
CA HIS A 82 7.83 3.29 -21.96
C HIS A 82 6.60 3.03 -22.85
N THR A 83 5.96 1.87 -22.72
CA THR A 83 4.77 1.53 -23.52
C THR A 83 3.52 1.54 -22.65
N ALA A 84 2.42 2.05 -23.20
CA ALA A 84 1.13 2.10 -22.50
C ALA A 84 0.69 0.73 -21.98
N ALA A 85 0.93 -0.34 -22.74
CA ALA A 85 0.59 -1.70 -22.34
C ALA A 85 1.40 -2.18 -21.13
N MET A 86 2.71 -1.92 -21.09
CA MET A 86 3.56 -2.32 -19.96
C MET A 86 3.31 -1.47 -18.71
N LEU A 87 3.03 -0.18 -18.88
CA LEU A 87 2.60 0.70 -17.78
C LEU A 87 1.24 0.29 -17.23
N CYS A 88 0.31 -0.13 -18.09
CA CYS A 88 -0.97 -0.72 -17.69
C CYS A 88 -0.74 -1.99 -16.87
N LEU A 89 0.04 -2.94 -17.40
CA LEU A 89 0.34 -4.19 -16.70
C LEU A 89 1.04 -3.93 -15.35
N GLY A 90 2.07 -3.09 -15.34
CA GLY A 90 2.83 -2.72 -14.14
C GLY A 90 1.94 -2.07 -13.08
N SER A 91 1.08 -1.12 -13.46
CA SER A 91 0.12 -0.48 -12.54
C SER A 91 -0.93 -1.45 -12.02
N CYS A 92 -1.50 -2.31 -12.87
CA CYS A 92 -2.44 -3.34 -12.45
C CYS A 92 -1.80 -4.30 -11.45
N LEU A 93 -0.60 -4.79 -11.72
CA LEU A 93 0.13 -5.68 -10.82
C LEU A 93 0.50 -5.00 -9.51
N MET A 94 1.00 -3.76 -9.57
CA MET A 94 1.35 -2.98 -8.38
C MET A 94 0.12 -2.75 -7.49
N GLN A 95 -0.99 -2.34 -8.10
CA GLN A 95 -2.22 -2.07 -7.38
C GLN A 95 -2.88 -3.34 -6.86
N PHE A 96 -2.75 -4.45 -7.56
CA PHE A 96 -3.19 -5.77 -7.09
C PHE A 96 -2.47 -6.17 -5.78
N VAL A 97 -1.15 -5.99 -5.69
CA VAL A 97 -0.40 -6.36 -4.47
C VAL A 97 -0.54 -5.32 -3.35
N VAL A 98 -0.49 -4.02 -3.67
CA VAL A 98 -0.61 -2.93 -2.68
C VAL A 98 -2.00 -2.92 -2.07
N GLN A 99 -3.05 -3.00 -2.89
CA GLN A 99 -4.44 -3.07 -2.40
C GLN A 99 -4.77 -4.43 -1.80
N GLY A 100 -4.08 -5.48 -2.25
CA GLY A 100 -4.06 -6.79 -1.59
C GLY A 100 -3.63 -6.72 -0.14
N ALA A 101 -2.49 -6.09 0.15
CA ALA A 101 -2.04 -5.85 1.52
C ALA A 101 -3.06 -4.98 2.28
N TRP A 102 -3.57 -3.93 1.64
CA TRP A 102 -4.55 -3.01 2.22
C TRP A 102 -5.87 -3.66 2.64
N GLY A 103 -6.35 -4.66 1.88
CA GLY A 103 -7.52 -5.44 2.26
C GLY A 103 -7.35 -6.22 3.58
N VAL A 104 -6.11 -6.48 4.00
CA VAL A 104 -5.78 -7.26 5.22
C VAL A 104 -5.60 -6.36 6.45
N ILE A 105 -5.16 -5.11 6.26
CA ILE A 105 -4.73 -4.21 7.33
C ILE A 105 -5.83 -3.87 8.34
N PRO A 106 -7.06 -3.48 7.94
CA PRO A 106 -8.11 -3.15 8.90
C PRO A 106 -8.44 -4.32 9.82
N ALA A 107 -8.47 -5.55 9.27
CA ALA A 107 -8.67 -6.76 10.04
C ALA A 107 -7.49 -7.00 11.00
N HIS A 108 -6.26 -6.85 10.52
CA HIS A 108 -5.06 -7.00 11.35
C HIS A 108 -5.01 -6.00 12.53
N LEU A 109 -5.32 -4.73 12.30
CA LEU A 109 -5.36 -3.71 13.35
C LEU A 109 -6.47 -3.97 14.37
N THR A 110 -7.62 -4.46 13.90
CA THR A 110 -8.76 -4.79 14.78
C THR A 110 -8.47 -6.04 15.64
N GLU A 111 -7.73 -7.00 15.12
CA GLU A 111 -7.31 -8.19 15.86
C GLU A 111 -6.24 -7.86 16.92
N MET A 112 -5.45 -6.79 16.73
CA MET A 112 -4.46 -6.32 17.70
C MET A 112 -5.01 -5.31 18.71
N SER A 113 -6.18 -4.71 18.46
CA SER A 113 -6.70 -3.65 19.31
C SER A 113 -7.34 -4.20 20.58
N PRO A 114 -7.15 -3.53 21.74
CA PRO A 114 -7.83 -3.91 22.97
C PRO A 114 -9.35 -3.81 22.82
N ASP A 115 -10.09 -4.75 23.41
CA ASP A 115 -11.55 -4.82 23.27
C ASP A 115 -12.25 -3.49 23.63
N ALA A 116 -11.76 -2.79 24.66
CA ALA A 116 -12.33 -1.53 25.13
C ALA A 116 -12.23 -0.37 24.12
N ILE A 117 -11.23 -0.38 23.23
CA ILE A 117 -10.98 0.70 22.26
C ILE A 117 -10.90 0.19 20.82
N ARG A 118 -11.49 -0.98 20.54
CA ARG A 118 -11.37 -1.66 19.23
C ARG A 118 -11.83 -0.84 18.04
N GLY A 119 -12.76 0.09 18.24
CA GLY A 119 -13.21 1.04 17.20
C GLY A 119 -12.36 2.30 17.11
N PHE A 120 -11.85 2.80 18.24
CA PHE A 120 -11.06 4.03 18.30
C PHE A 120 -9.64 3.84 17.78
N TYR A 121 -9.00 2.72 18.14
CA TYR A 121 -7.59 2.46 17.82
C TYR A 121 -7.31 2.38 16.31
N PRO A 122 -8.07 1.62 15.49
CA PRO A 122 -7.88 1.62 14.04
C PRO A 122 -8.19 2.97 13.40
N GLY A 123 -9.21 3.69 13.91
CA GLY A 123 -9.60 5.01 13.38
C GLY A 123 -8.50 6.07 13.56
N VAL A 124 -7.94 6.18 14.76
CA VAL A 124 -6.86 7.16 15.03
C VAL A 124 -5.58 6.80 14.28
N THR A 125 -5.20 5.52 14.28
CA THR A 125 -3.99 5.07 13.56
C THR A 125 -4.11 5.30 12.05
N TYR A 126 -5.32 5.16 11.48
CA TYR A 126 -5.60 5.50 10.10
C TYR A 126 -5.39 6.98 9.83
N GLN A 127 -6.05 7.86 10.60
CA GLN A 127 -6.00 9.31 10.35
C GLN A 127 -4.60 9.89 10.56
N LEU A 128 -3.87 9.44 11.59
CA LEU A 128 -2.47 9.82 11.78
C LEU A 128 -1.59 9.32 10.62
N GLY A 129 -1.89 8.13 10.10
CA GLY A 129 -1.20 7.64 8.92
C GLY A 129 -1.51 8.45 7.66
N ASN A 130 -2.74 8.92 7.47
CA ASN A 130 -3.11 9.80 6.36
C ASN A 130 -2.44 11.17 6.47
N LEU A 131 -2.35 11.73 7.69
CA LEU A 131 -1.62 12.97 7.94
C LEU A 131 -0.16 12.87 7.48
N LEU A 132 0.50 11.74 7.78
CA LEU A 132 1.86 11.50 7.34
C LEU A 132 1.93 11.23 5.82
N ALA A 133 0.99 10.46 5.27
CA ALA A 133 0.97 10.14 3.85
C ALA A 133 0.65 11.36 2.97
N ALA A 134 0.00 12.40 3.49
CA ALA A 134 -0.23 13.65 2.78
C ALA A 134 1.07 14.35 2.32
N PHE A 135 2.21 14.07 2.98
CA PHE A 135 3.52 14.56 2.56
C PHE A 135 4.11 13.79 1.37
N ASN A 136 3.55 12.65 0.99
CA ASN A 136 4.08 11.84 -0.09
C ASN A 136 3.99 12.56 -1.44
N LEU A 137 2.84 13.13 -1.79
CA LEU A 137 2.64 13.88 -3.03
C LEU A 137 3.67 15.02 -3.21
N PRO A 138 3.84 15.97 -2.25
CA PRO A 138 4.82 17.05 -2.43
C PRO A 138 6.28 16.55 -2.43
N ILE A 139 6.59 15.45 -1.74
CA ILE A 139 7.93 14.83 -1.81
C ILE A 139 8.17 14.25 -3.21
N GLN A 140 7.21 13.50 -3.74
CA GLN A 140 7.31 12.88 -5.06
C GLN A 140 7.41 13.92 -6.17
N GLU A 141 6.60 14.99 -6.15
CA GLU A 141 6.67 16.05 -7.15
C GLU A 141 8.02 16.81 -7.10
N ARG A 142 8.57 17.05 -5.91
CA ARG A 142 9.91 17.66 -5.77
C ARG A 142 11.01 16.75 -6.31
N LEU A 143 10.93 15.45 -6.04
CA LEU A 143 11.87 14.48 -6.60
C LEU A 143 11.71 14.35 -8.12
N ALA A 144 10.47 14.43 -8.62
CA ALA A 144 10.18 14.37 -10.04
C ALA A 144 10.79 15.57 -10.76
N ALA A 145 10.61 16.79 -10.24
CA ALA A 145 11.21 17.99 -10.81
C ALA A 145 12.75 17.96 -10.81
N ALA A 146 13.38 17.29 -9.84
CA ALA A 146 14.84 17.23 -9.72
C ALA A 146 15.50 16.07 -10.51
N HIS A 147 14.83 14.91 -10.58
CA HIS A 147 15.41 13.65 -11.05
C HIS A 147 14.51 12.83 -11.97
N GLY A 148 13.29 13.29 -12.22
CA GLY A 148 12.27 12.65 -13.05
C GLY A 148 11.30 11.74 -12.28
N TYR A 149 10.10 11.57 -12.82
CA TYR A 149 9.03 10.73 -12.25
C TYR A 149 9.43 9.27 -12.01
N PRO A 150 10.11 8.56 -12.93
CA PRO A 150 10.54 7.18 -12.69
C PRO A 150 11.41 7.03 -11.44
N PHE A 151 12.33 7.98 -11.23
CA PHE A 151 13.18 8.02 -10.04
C PHE A 151 12.35 8.34 -8.80
N ALA A 152 11.48 9.36 -8.84
CA ALA A 152 10.63 9.75 -7.72
C ALA A 152 9.73 8.60 -7.22
N LEU A 153 9.09 7.89 -8.14
CA LEU A 153 8.26 6.73 -7.84
C LEU A 153 9.11 5.61 -7.21
N THR A 154 10.24 5.26 -7.80
CA THR A 154 11.10 4.18 -7.29
C THR A 154 11.69 4.52 -5.92
N ALA A 155 12.20 5.74 -5.75
CA ALA A 155 12.85 6.20 -4.52
C ALA A 155 11.88 6.32 -3.34
N THR A 156 10.58 6.48 -3.60
CA THR A 156 9.55 6.54 -2.55
C THR A 156 8.89 5.18 -2.29
N ILE A 157 8.61 4.40 -3.33
CA ILE A 157 7.91 3.11 -3.21
C ILE A 157 8.82 2.01 -2.65
N VAL A 158 10.06 1.87 -3.13
CA VAL A 158 10.95 0.78 -2.70
C VAL A 158 11.23 0.81 -1.19
N PRO A 159 11.64 1.94 -0.59
CA PRO A 159 11.90 1.99 0.85
C PRO A 159 10.63 1.72 1.66
N VAL A 160 9.48 2.17 1.18
CA VAL A 160 8.20 1.98 1.87
C VAL A 160 7.76 0.51 1.82
N LEU A 161 7.90 -0.18 0.69
CA LEU A 161 7.63 -1.62 0.60
C LEU A 161 8.54 -2.42 1.54
N ILE A 162 9.83 -2.08 1.61
CA ILE A 162 10.77 -2.68 2.57
C ILE A 162 10.35 -2.38 4.00
N ALA A 163 10.02 -1.13 4.32
CA ALA A 163 9.58 -0.74 5.66
C ALA A 163 8.30 -1.47 6.07
N VAL A 164 7.33 -1.61 5.16
CA VAL A 164 6.11 -2.40 5.39
C VAL A 164 6.46 -3.87 5.65
N ALA A 165 7.32 -4.48 4.83
CA ALA A 165 7.73 -5.87 5.01
C ALA A 165 8.44 -6.08 6.35
N VAL A 166 9.39 -5.22 6.71
CA VAL A 166 10.18 -5.31 7.95
C VAL A 166 9.32 -5.04 9.18
N VAL A 167 8.56 -3.94 9.21
CA VAL A 167 7.71 -3.58 10.37
C VAL A 167 6.64 -4.64 10.58
N THR A 168 6.03 -5.16 9.51
CA THR A 168 5.02 -6.22 9.63
C THR A 168 5.65 -7.56 10.04
N ALA A 169 6.86 -7.85 9.55
CA ALA A 169 7.59 -9.06 9.95
C ALA A 169 8.07 -9.02 11.40
N ILE A 170 8.40 -7.85 11.96
CA ILE A 170 8.75 -7.70 13.38
C ILE A 170 7.48 -7.65 14.24
N GLY A 171 6.36 -7.20 13.67
CA GLY A 171 5.05 -7.11 14.30
C GLY A 171 4.54 -8.45 14.86
N LYS A 172 3.81 -8.36 15.97
CA LYS A 172 3.11 -9.49 16.57
C LYS A 172 1.88 -9.84 15.75
N GLU A 173 1.59 -11.14 15.63
CA GLU A 173 0.34 -11.61 15.02
C GLU A 173 -0.62 -12.06 16.13
N ALA A 174 -1.84 -11.53 16.09
CA ALA A 174 -2.94 -11.80 17.03
C ALA A 174 -4.12 -12.49 16.33
N LYS A 175 -3.82 -13.29 15.30
CA LYS A 175 -4.84 -13.82 14.41
C LYS A 175 -5.82 -14.73 15.15
N GLY A 176 -7.12 -14.46 14.98
CA GLY A 176 -8.21 -15.34 15.43
C GLY A 176 -8.54 -15.26 16.92
N ILE A 177 -8.14 -14.21 17.64
CA ILE A 177 -8.55 -14.00 19.04
C ILE A 177 -10.07 -13.89 19.13
N ARG A 178 -10.67 -14.68 20.04
CA ARG A 178 -12.08 -14.53 20.41
C ARG A 178 -12.24 -13.26 21.25
N PHE A 179 -12.94 -12.27 20.69
CA PHE A 179 -13.28 -11.04 21.38
C PHE A 179 -14.14 -11.31 22.63
N GLY A 180 -13.92 -10.54 23.69
CA GLY A 180 -14.64 -10.64 24.96
C GLY A 180 -14.15 -11.76 25.90
N THR A 181 -12.90 -12.19 25.80
CA THR A 181 -12.32 -13.24 26.67
C THR A 181 -11.10 -12.73 27.43
N HIS A 182 -10.68 -13.41 28.52
CA HIS A 182 -9.50 -13.01 29.31
C HIS A 182 -8.22 -12.78 28.47
N GLN A 183 -8.10 -13.42 27.29
CA GLN A 183 -6.97 -13.25 26.37
C GLN A 183 -6.96 -11.90 25.64
N SER A 184 -8.12 -11.31 25.32
CA SER A 184 -8.22 -9.96 24.73
C SER A 184 -8.05 -8.86 25.78
N SER A 185 -8.28 -9.18 27.07
CA SER A 185 -8.05 -8.27 28.20
C SER A 185 -6.56 -8.18 28.60
N TYR A 186 -5.81 -9.29 28.50
CA TYR A 186 -4.41 -9.37 28.97
C TYR A 186 -3.42 -8.58 28.10
N VAL A 187 -3.77 -8.21 26.86
CA VAL A 187 -2.94 -7.31 26.03
C VAL A 187 -2.76 -5.94 26.71
N ALA A 188 -3.68 -5.55 27.59
CA ALA A 188 -3.58 -4.32 28.36
C ALA A 188 -2.53 -4.38 29.50
N SER A 189 -2.23 -5.54 30.09
CA SER A 189 -1.41 -5.62 31.31
C SER A 189 0.10 -5.71 31.09
N LYS A 190 0.57 -5.77 29.83
CA LYS A 190 2.00 -5.80 29.49
C LYS A 190 2.56 -4.44 29.06
N VAL A 191 1.76 -3.38 29.16
CA VAL A 191 2.14 -2.00 28.77
C VAL A 191 2.26 -1.08 30.00
N GLU A 192 2.05 -1.60 31.22
CA GLU A 192 2.53 -1.00 32.47
C GLU A 192 3.84 -1.68 32.90
#